data_AF-A0A7Y5C1Q9-F1
#
_entry.id   AF-A0A7Y5C1Q9-F1
#
_cell.length_a   1.000
_cell.length_b   1.000
_cell.length_c   1.000
_cell.angle_alpha   90.00
_cell.angle_beta   90.00
_cell.angle_gamma   90.00
#
_symmetry.space_group_name_H-M   'P 1'
#
loop_
_entity.id
_entity.type
_entity.pdbx_description
1 polymer ?
#
loop_
_entity_poly.entity_id
_entity_poly.type
_entity_poly.pdbx_seq_one_letter_code
_entity_poly.pdbx_strand_id
1 'polypeptide(L)'
;MNNTNPIQVLIDEHDVIVTAEEIIKSLNHTWQNNEALYCENAKKLITFFRQYSDEFHHKKEEDILFKELMNNPDFLLKDIITELENHHEMFREAVLEIDEAIQNKEYEKAQKTLASFINDLLDHIAVENDELFSMAESLYDEEELKRIYFLFEDKERELGPERKKALAESLKTIK
;
A
#
# COMPACT_ATOMS: atom_id res chain seq x y z
N MET A 1 -1.39 17.03 21.33
CA MET A 1 -0.66 15.79 21.66
C MET A 1 -0.37 15.14 20.33
N ASN A 2 0.89 14.82 20.03
CA ASN A 2 1.18 14.07 18.81
C ASN A 2 0.50 12.70 18.96
N ASN A 3 -0.32 12.31 17.99
CA ASN A 3 -0.95 11.01 17.98
C ASN A 3 0.15 9.96 17.75
N THR A 4 0.49 9.18 18.77
CA THR A 4 1.53 8.12 18.71
C THR A 4 0.91 6.74 18.49
N ASN A 5 -0.26 6.67 17.86
CA ASN A 5 -0.93 5.42 17.55
C ASN A 5 -0.39 4.88 16.21
N PRO A 6 0.27 3.70 16.18
CA PRO A 6 0.78 3.12 14.95
C PRO A 6 -0.33 2.74 13.97
N ILE A 7 -1.52 2.39 14.46
CA ILE A 7 -2.65 2.01 13.62
C ILE A 7 -3.16 3.21 12.83
N GLN A 8 -3.21 4.39 13.45
CA GLN A 8 -3.55 5.62 12.72
C GLN A 8 -2.54 5.91 11.59
N VAL A 9 -1.25 5.59 11.77
CA VAL A 9 -0.26 5.79 10.70
C VAL A 9 -0.60 4.95 9.47
N LEU A 10 -0.99 3.68 9.65
CA LEU A 10 -1.37 2.80 8.54
C LEU A 10 -2.68 3.24 7.89
N ILE A 11 -3.67 3.65 8.68
CA ILE A 11 -4.95 4.20 8.15
C ILE A 11 -4.69 5.48 7.33
N ASP A 12 -3.85 6.39 7.82
CA ASP A 12 -3.48 7.61 7.08
C ASP A 12 -2.73 7.28 5.78
N GLU A 13 -1.97 6.19 5.76
CA GLU A 13 -1.31 5.67 4.54
C GLU A 13 -2.32 5.07 3.56
N HIS A 14 -3.29 4.28 4.05
CA HIS A 14 -4.41 3.77 3.27
C HIS A 14 -5.18 4.89 2.60
N ASP A 15 -5.51 5.96 3.33
CA ASP A 15 -6.20 7.14 2.80
C ASP A 15 -5.47 7.77 1.59
N VAL A 16 -4.14 7.67 1.53
CA VAL A 16 -3.36 8.10 0.36
C VAL A 16 -3.43 7.05 -0.75
N ILE A 17 -3.27 5.76 -0.43
CA ILE A 17 -3.26 4.65 -1.39
C ILE A 17 -4.58 4.59 -2.17
N VAL A 18 -5.73 4.72 -1.48
CA VAL A 18 -7.05 4.65 -2.12
C VAL A 18 -7.28 5.75 -3.16
N THR A 19 -6.58 6.88 -3.07
CA THR A 19 -6.69 7.95 -4.09
C THR A 19 -6.22 7.53 -5.48
N ALA A 20 -5.42 6.46 -5.57
CA ALA A 20 -4.96 5.92 -6.84
C ALA A 20 -6.10 5.32 -7.70
N GLU A 21 -7.23 4.93 -7.10
CA GLU A 21 -8.38 4.34 -7.81
C GLU A 21 -8.92 5.27 -8.90
N GLU A 22 -9.23 6.52 -8.54
CA GLU A 22 -9.75 7.50 -9.49
C GLU A 22 -8.74 7.88 -10.56
N ILE A 23 -7.44 7.85 -10.23
CA ILE A 23 -6.35 8.06 -11.18
C ILE A 23 -6.31 6.91 -12.19
N ILE A 24 -6.37 5.65 -11.74
CA ILE A 24 -6.39 4.49 -12.63
C ILE A 24 -7.59 4.55 -13.58
N LYS A 25 -8.77 4.94 -13.08
CA LYS A 25 -9.97 5.13 -13.91
C LYS A 25 -9.77 6.21 -14.97
N SER A 26 -9.13 7.34 -14.63
CA SER A 26 -8.90 8.44 -15.58
C SER A 26 -7.92 8.10 -16.70
N LEU A 27 -7.00 7.15 -16.46
CA LEU A 27 -6.04 6.70 -17.48
C LEU A 27 -6.67 5.80 -18.56
N ASN A 28 -7.85 5.24 -18.32
CA ASN A 28 -8.47 4.32 -19.25
C ASN A 28 -8.64 4.93 -20.65
N HIS A 29 -8.25 4.18 -21.67
CA HIS A 29 -8.22 4.57 -23.08
C HIS A 29 -7.31 5.76 -23.46
N THR A 30 -6.57 6.39 -22.53
CA THR A 30 -5.71 7.54 -22.86
C THR A 30 -4.62 7.20 -23.89
N TRP A 31 -4.15 5.94 -23.92
CA TRP A 31 -3.17 5.46 -24.90
C TRP A 31 -3.66 5.55 -26.36
N GLN A 32 -4.98 5.55 -26.60
CA GLN A 32 -5.54 5.66 -27.96
C GLN A 32 -5.26 7.02 -28.59
N ASN A 33 -5.09 8.05 -27.76
CA ASN A 33 -4.82 9.42 -28.20
C ASN A 33 -3.38 9.85 -27.92
N ASN A 34 -2.78 9.37 -26.82
CA ASN A 34 -1.43 9.73 -26.40
C ASN A 34 -0.77 8.60 -25.60
N GLU A 35 -0.14 7.65 -26.30
CA GLU A 35 0.60 6.54 -25.69
C GLU A 35 1.69 7.00 -24.71
N ALA A 36 2.40 8.09 -25.03
CA ALA A 36 3.49 8.59 -24.20
C ALA A 36 2.99 9.08 -22.84
N LEU A 37 1.85 9.78 -22.83
CA LEU A 37 1.21 10.23 -21.59
C LEU A 37 0.72 9.05 -20.75
N TYR A 38 0.06 8.06 -21.36
CA TYR A 38 -0.35 6.85 -20.65
C TYR A 38 0.85 6.14 -20.01
N CYS A 39 1.91 5.92 -20.79
CA CYS A 39 3.14 5.27 -20.32
C CYS A 39 3.79 6.04 -19.16
N GLU A 40 3.88 7.37 -19.26
CA GLU A 40 4.44 8.22 -18.19
C GLU A 40 3.61 8.09 -16.90
N ASN A 41 2.29 8.25 -17.00
CA ASN A 41 1.41 8.21 -15.84
C ASN A 41 1.35 6.82 -15.19
N ALA A 42 1.25 5.76 -15.99
CA ALA A 42 1.24 4.39 -15.48
C ALA A 42 2.56 4.02 -14.79
N LYS A 43 3.71 4.51 -15.28
CA LYS A 43 5.00 4.35 -14.59
C LYS A 43 5.08 5.09 -13.25
N LYS A 44 4.44 6.26 -13.13
CA LYS A 44 4.32 6.95 -11.84
C LYS A 44 3.49 6.14 -10.85
N LEU A 45 2.37 5.55 -11.29
CA LEU A 45 1.57 4.64 -10.47
C LEU A 45 2.36 3.41 -10.02
N ILE A 46 3.07 2.74 -10.93
CA ILE A 46 3.95 1.61 -10.58
C ILE A 46 4.99 2.02 -9.52
N THR A 47 5.61 3.19 -9.70
CA THR A 47 6.59 3.71 -8.74
C THR A 47 5.95 3.97 -7.38
N PHE A 48 4.74 4.54 -7.36
CA PHE A 48 3.96 4.75 -6.15
C PHE A 48 3.64 3.42 -5.44
N PHE A 49 3.11 2.42 -6.15
CA PHE A 49 2.77 1.12 -5.54
C PHE A 49 4.01 0.37 -5.04
N ARG A 50 5.10 0.35 -5.81
CA ARG A 50 6.36 -0.31 -5.38
C ARG A 50 6.99 0.35 -4.16
N GLN A 51 6.85 1.66 -4.01
CA GLN A 51 7.60 2.39 -2.99
C GLN A 51 6.70 2.81 -1.82
N TYR A 52 5.63 3.55 -2.10
CA TYR A 52 4.74 4.02 -1.04
C TYR A 52 3.91 2.87 -0.45
N SER A 53 3.17 2.13 -1.28
CA SER A 53 2.32 1.04 -0.78
C SER A 53 3.16 -0.14 -0.27
N ASP A 54 4.22 -0.53 -0.99
CA ASP A 54 5.00 -1.70 -0.58
C ASP A 54 6.16 -1.38 0.38
N GLU A 55 7.19 -0.64 -0.08
CA GLU A 55 8.39 -0.38 0.74
C GLU A 55 8.10 0.41 2.03
N PHE A 56 7.15 1.37 2.02
CA PHE A 56 6.83 2.19 3.19
C PHE A 56 5.71 1.61 4.05
N HIS A 57 4.66 1.05 3.45
CA HIS A 57 3.44 0.65 4.16
C HIS A 57 3.43 -0.86 4.45
N HIS A 58 3.42 -1.75 3.45
CA HIS A 58 3.46 -3.20 3.70
C HIS A 58 4.69 -3.63 4.50
N LYS A 59 5.84 -2.95 4.37
CA LYS A 59 7.00 -3.26 5.22
C LYS A 59 6.83 -2.87 6.68
N LYS A 60 6.01 -1.86 7.03
CA LYS A 60 5.65 -1.62 8.44
C LYS A 60 4.78 -2.75 8.97
N GLU A 61 3.89 -3.27 8.14
CA GLU A 61 3.05 -4.42 8.48
C GLU A 61 3.87 -5.68 8.65
N GLU A 62 4.50 -6.16 7.58
CA GLU A 62 5.26 -7.41 7.54
C GLU A 62 6.44 -7.41 8.52
N ASP A 63 7.22 -6.32 8.56
CA ASP A 63 8.45 -6.34 9.35
C ASP A 63 8.22 -6.09 10.83
N ILE A 64 7.10 -5.47 11.19
CA ILE A 64 6.85 -4.96 12.53
C ILE A 64 5.47 -5.43 13.02
N LEU A 65 4.35 -4.88 12.53
CA LEU A 65 3.03 -5.12 13.11
C LEU A 65 2.64 -6.60 13.11
N PHE A 66 2.78 -7.29 11.98
CA PHE A 66 2.44 -8.70 11.83
C PHE A 66 3.31 -9.57 12.74
N LYS A 67 4.61 -9.26 12.87
CA LYS A 67 5.50 -9.98 13.80
C LYS A 67 5.10 -9.75 15.25
N GLU A 68 4.76 -8.52 15.62
CA GLU A 68 4.28 -8.20 16.98
C GLU A 68 3.01 -8.98 17.30
N LEU A 69 2.00 -8.94 16.40
CA LEU A 69 0.75 -9.70 16.54
C LEU A 69 1.01 -11.20 16.66
N MET A 70 1.86 -11.77 15.79
CA MET A 70 2.16 -13.21 15.82
C MET A 70 2.92 -13.66 17.06
N ASN A 71 3.66 -12.76 17.70
CA ASN A 71 4.36 -13.00 18.96
C ASN A 71 3.48 -12.78 20.20
N ASN A 72 2.35 -12.09 20.05
CA ASN A 72 1.42 -11.88 21.15
C ASN A 72 0.64 -13.19 21.43
N PRO A 73 0.67 -13.72 22.67
CA PRO A 73 0.02 -14.99 23.01
C PRO A 73 -1.51 -14.94 22.91
N ASP A 74 -2.11 -13.75 23.03
CA ASP A 74 -3.56 -13.54 23.00
C ASP A 74 -4.08 -13.28 21.57
N PHE A 75 -3.19 -13.19 20.57
CA PHE A 75 -3.58 -13.10 19.17
C PHE A 75 -3.97 -14.47 18.59
N LEU A 76 -5.26 -14.63 18.27
CA LEU A 76 -5.84 -15.89 17.83
C LEU A 76 -6.01 -16.02 16.31
N LEU A 77 -6.01 -14.92 15.56
CA LEU A 77 -6.30 -14.88 14.13
C LEU A 77 -5.06 -15.07 13.27
N LYS A 78 -4.23 -16.08 13.54
CA LYS A 78 -2.94 -16.25 12.84
C LYS A 78 -3.07 -16.46 11.33
N ASP A 79 -4.18 -17.07 10.90
CA ASP A 79 -4.45 -17.34 9.48
C ASP A 79 -4.67 -16.04 8.68
N ILE A 80 -5.22 -14.98 9.29
CA ILE A 80 -5.42 -13.69 8.61
C ILE A 80 -4.09 -13.07 8.19
N ILE A 81 -3.05 -13.20 9.03
CA ILE A 81 -1.71 -12.69 8.72
C ILE A 81 -1.14 -13.40 7.50
N THR A 82 -1.30 -14.73 7.43
CA THR A 82 -0.82 -15.50 6.28
C THR A 82 -1.57 -15.13 5.01
N GLU A 83 -2.88 -14.88 5.09
CA GLU A 83 -3.69 -14.43 3.95
C GLU A 83 -3.25 -13.04 3.45
N LEU A 84 -3.05 -12.09 4.35
CA LEU A 84 -2.59 -10.74 4.02
C LEU A 84 -1.18 -10.73 3.42
N GLU A 85 -0.25 -11.52 3.97
CA GLU A 85 1.10 -11.70 3.39
C GLU A 85 1.02 -12.27 1.97
N ASN A 86 0.11 -13.22 1.70
CA ASN A 86 -0.10 -13.74 0.34
C ASN A 86 -0.68 -12.65 -0.59
N HIS A 87 -1.58 -11.80 -0.10
CA HIS A 87 -2.09 -10.66 -0.88
C HIS A 87 -0.95 -9.70 -1.23
N HIS A 88 -0.05 -9.38 -0.30
CA HIS A 88 1.12 -8.54 -0.58
C HIS A 88 2.01 -9.11 -1.70
N GLU A 89 2.27 -10.42 -1.70
CA GLU A 89 3.02 -11.07 -2.78
C GLU A 89 2.27 -11.00 -4.12
N MET A 90 0.95 -11.25 -4.13
CA MET A 90 0.13 -11.11 -5.33
C MET A 90 0.16 -9.67 -5.89
N PHE A 91 0.14 -8.66 -5.01
CA PHE A 91 0.26 -7.26 -5.40
C PHE A 91 1.63 -6.95 -6.02
N ARG A 92 2.72 -7.49 -5.47
CA ARG A 92 4.07 -7.36 -6.05
C ARG A 92 4.12 -7.98 -7.45
N GLU A 93 3.54 -9.17 -7.63
CA GLU A 93 3.45 -9.85 -8.93
C GLU A 93 2.62 -9.05 -9.96
N ALA A 94 1.46 -8.55 -9.56
CA ALA A 94 0.61 -7.73 -10.43
C ALA A 94 1.32 -6.45 -10.90
N VAL A 95 2.06 -5.77 -10.01
CA VAL A 95 2.84 -4.58 -10.35
C VAL A 95 3.98 -4.90 -11.32
N LEU A 96 4.59 -6.09 -11.25
CA LEU A 96 5.54 -6.56 -12.26
C LEU A 96 4.85 -6.80 -13.61
N GLU A 97 3.69 -7.46 -13.62
CA GLU A 97 2.93 -7.72 -14.85
C GLU A 97 2.49 -6.42 -15.54
N ILE A 98 2.05 -5.41 -14.78
CA ILE A 98 1.68 -4.10 -15.32
C ILE A 98 2.88 -3.43 -16.00
N ASP A 99 4.06 -3.45 -15.37
CA ASP A 99 5.28 -2.87 -15.91
C ASP A 99 5.72 -3.57 -17.20
N GLU A 100 5.69 -4.90 -17.22
CA GLU A 100 5.98 -5.69 -18.42
C GLU A 100 5.00 -5.39 -19.56
N ALA A 101 3.69 -5.31 -19.27
CA ALA A 101 2.68 -4.96 -20.27
C ALA A 101 2.91 -3.56 -20.85
N ILE A 102 3.30 -2.58 -20.03
CA ILE A 102 3.66 -1.24 -20.51
C ILE A 102 4.90 -1.27 -21.41
N GLN A 103 5.93 -2.04 -21.04
CA GLN A 103 7.16 -2.18 -21.83
C GLN A 103 6.90 -2.83 -23.19
N ASN A 104 5.99 -3.80 -23.24
CA ASN A 104 5.55 -4.47 -24.47
C ASN A 104 4.49 -3.69 -25.26
N LYS A 105 4.09 -2.50 -24.80
CA LYS A 105 3.02 -1.67 -25.36
C LYS A 105 1.64 -2.35 -25.40
N GLU A 106 1.41 -3.30 -24.50
CA GLU A 106 0.14 -3.98 -24.28
C GLU A 106 -0.76 -3.14 -23.37
N TYR A 107 -1.06 -1.88 -23.76
CA TYR A 107 -1.67 -0.90 -22.86
C TYR A 107 -3.07 -1.30 -22.36
N GLU A 108 -3.87 -1.96 -23.20
CA GLU A 108 -5.17 -2.49 -22.78
C GLU A 108 -5.02 -3.57 -21.69
N LYS A 109 -4.00 -4.42 -21.81
CA LYS A 109 -3.67 -5.42 -20.77
C LYS A 109 -3.24 -4.70 -19.49
N ALA A 110 -2.28 -3.77 -19.59
CA ALA A 110 -1.79 -3.00 -18.45
C ALA A 110 -2.94 -2.28 -17.70
N GLN A 111 -3.88 -1.67 -18.43
CA GLN A 111 -5.02 -0.98 -17.84
C GLN A 111 -5.98 -1.95 -17.14
N LYS A 112 -6.26 -3.11 -17.73
CA LYS A 112 -7.10 -4.15 -17.11
C LYS A 112 -6.46 -4.71 -15.85
N THR A 113 -5.15 -4.97 -15.88
CA THR A 113 -4.42 -5.45 -14.71
C THR A 113 -4.38 -4.39 -13.60
N LEU A 114 -4.14 -3.10 -13.93
CA LEU A 114 -4.24 -1.99 -12.96
C LEU A 114 -5.63 -1.91 -12.32
N ALA A 115 -6.69 -2.07 -13.10
CA ALA A 115 -8.07 -2.03 -12.60
C ALA A 115 -8.40 -3.22 -11.69
N SER A 116 -7.91 -4.43 -12.01
CA SER A 116 -8.06 -5.59 -11.11
C SER A 116 -7.26 -5.38 -9.83
N PHE A 117 -5.99 -5.04 -9.97
CA PHE A 117 -5.07 -4.78 -8.87
C PHE A 117 -5.64 -3.81 -7.84
N ILE A 118 -6.19 -2.67 -8.27
CA ILE A 118 -6.72 -1.69 -7.32
C ILE A 118 -8.00 -2.17 -6.63
N ASN A 119 -8.86 -2.96 -7.30
CA ASN A 119 -10.02 -3.54 -6.64
C ASN A 119 -9.59 -4.53 -5.56
N ASP A 120 -8.66 -5.43 -5.89
CA ASP A 120 -8.13 -6.43 -4.95
C ASP A 120 -7.42 -5.74 -3.76
N LEU A 121 -6.70 -4.64 -4.02
CA LEU A 121 -6.05 -3.84 -2.99
C LEU A 121 -7.06 -3.13 -2.08
N LEU A 122 -8.17 -2.63 -2.62
CA LEU A 122 -9.22 -2.00 -1.81
C LEU A 122 -9.93 -3.02 -0.90
N ASP A 123 -10.19 -4.22 -1.40
CA ASP A 123 -10.75 -5.31 -0.60
C ASP A 123 -9.78 -5.73 0.52
N HIS A 124 -8.48 -5.80 0.23
CA HIS A 124 -7.44 -6.06 1.22
C HIS A 124 -7.38 -4.97 2.30
N ILE A 125 -7.35 -3.68 1.90
CA ILE A 125 -7.36 -2.54 2.82
C ILE A 125 -8.59 -2.58 3.74
N ALA A 126 -9.75 -3.00 3.23
CA ALA A 126 -10.97 -3.13 4.04
C ALA A 126 -10.82 -4.19 5.14
N VAL A 127 -10.26 -5.36 4.81
CA VAL A 127 -9.98 -6.42 5.80
C VAL A 127 -9.02 -5.93 6.87
N GLU A 128 -7.96 -5.23 6.48
CA GLU A 128 -7.00 -4.69 7.45
C GLU A 128 -7.60 -3.63 8.37
N ASN A 129 -8.29 -2.64 7.80
CA ASN A 129 -8.90 -1.57 8.56
C ASN A 129 -9.99 -2.07 9.52
N ASP A 130 -10.91 -2.90 9.01
CA ASP A 130 -12.12 -3.29 9.75
C ASP A 130 -11.86 -4.45 10.72
N GLU A 131 -10.96 -5.37 10.39
CA GLU A 131 -10.69 -6.55 11.20
C GLU A 131 -9.33 -6.48 11.91
N LEU A 132 -8.23 -6.40 11.18
CA LEU A 132 -6.90 -6.55 11.76
C LEU A 132 -6.52 -5.39 12.69
N PHE A 133 -6.73 -4.16 12.24
CA PHE A 133 -6.33 -2.95 12.95
C PHE A 133 -7.19 -2.72 14.19
N SER A 134 -8.50 -2.93 14.06
CA SER A 134 -9.43 -2.94 15.19
C SER A 134 -9.02 -3.96 16.26
N MET A 135 -8.61 -5.17 15.84
CA MET A 135 -8.09 -6.19 16.75
C MET A 135 -6.79 -5.73 17.42
N ALA A 136 -5.84 -5.18 16.66
CA ALA A 136 -4.55 -4.72 17.18
C ALA A 136 -4.73 -3.62 18.25
N GLU A 137 -5.62 -2.66 18.04
CA GLU A 137 -5.94 -1.61 19.03
C GLU A 137 -6.57 -2.19 20.31
N SER A 138 -7.33 -3.28 20.20
CA SER A 138 -7.92 -3.94 21.37
C SER A 138 -6.93 -4.82 22.15
N LEU A 139 -5.86 -5.28 21.49
CA LEU A 139 -4.92 -6.26 22.02
C LEU A 139 -3.77 -5.60 22.79
N TYR A 140 -3.36 -4.41 22.38
CA TYR A 140 -2.22 -3.69 22.96
C TYR A 140 -2.65 -2.51 23.82
N ASP A 141 -1.90 -2.26 24.90
CA ASP A 141 -2.06 -1.04 25.68
C ASP A 141 -1.39 0.19 25.02
N GLU A 142 -1.60 1.38 25.61
CA GLU A 142 -1.07 2.64 25.06
C GLU A 142 0.46 2.65 24.94
N GLU A 143 1.18 2.06 25.90
CA GLU A 143 2.65 2.05 25.88
C GLU A 143 3.19 1.02 24.89
N GLU A 144 2.51 -0.12 24.71
CA GLU A 144 2.82 -1.10 23.67
C GLU A 144 2.60 -0.53 22.26
N LEU A 145 1.44 0.10 22.01
CA LEU A 145 1.16 0.78 20.75
C LEU A 145 2.19 1.86 20.46
N LYS A 146 2.53 2.68 21.45
CA LYS A 146 3.55 3.73 21.33
C LYS A 146 4.94 3.16 21.03
N ARG A 147 5.30 1.99 21.58
CA ARG A 147 6.54 1.30 21.22
C ARG A 147 6.53 0.90 19.73
N ILE A 148 5.44 0.31 19.24
CA ILE A 148 5.29 -0.07 17.83
C ILE A 148 5.36 1.17 16.93
N TYR A 149 4.73 2.27 17.33
CA TYR A 149 4.82 3.55 16.63
C TYR A 149 6.27 4.04 16.46
N PHE A 150 7.11 3.94 17.50
CA PHE A 150 8.52 4.33 17.36
C PHE A 150 9.31 3.39 16.44
N LEU A 151 8.95 2.11 16.34
CA LEU A 151 9.52 1.20 15.34
C LEU A 151 9.14 1.62 13.92
N PHE A 152 7.90 2.07 13.70
CA PHE A 152 7.48 2.63 12.41
C PHE A 152 8.26 3.90 12.07
N GLU A 153 8.47 4.80 13.03
CA GLU A 153 9.28 6.02 12.86
C GLU A 153 10.74 5.72 12.55
N ASP A 154 11.33 4.68 13.17
CA ASP A 154 12.69 4.23 12.86
C ASP A 154 12.76 3.70 11.41
N LYS A 155 11.83 2.82 11.02
CA LYS A 155 11.73 2.28 9.65
C LYS A 155 11.54 3.39 8.62
N GLU A 156 10.69 4.37 8.91
CA GLU A 156 10.45 5.51 8.03
C GLU A 156 11.69 6.40 7.89
N ARG A 157 12.45 6.60 8.97
CA ARG A 157 13.73 7.33 8.93
C ARG A 157 14.77 6.61 8.08
N GLU A 158 14.81 5.28 8.09
CA GLU A 158 15.70 4.49 7.24
C GLU A 158 15.38 4.65 5.75
N LEU A 159 14.08 4.68 5.41
CA LEU A 159 13.60 4.79 4.02
C LEU A 159 13.57 6.22 3.48
N GLY A 160 13.47 7.21 4.38
CA GLY A 160 13.48 8.64 4.09
C GLY A 160 12.07 9.26 4.08
N PRO A 161 11.67 10.03 5.11
CA PRO A 161 10.33 10.60 5.19
C PRO A 161 10.01 11.60 4.07
N GLU A 162 11.01 12.37 3.62
CA GLU A 162 10.85 13.29 2.48
C GLU A 162 10.55 12.54 1.17
N ARG A 163 11.09 11.32 1.02
CA ARG A 163 10.79 10.46 -0.14
C ARG A 163 9.34 9.98 -0.10
N LYS A 164 8.85 9.53 1.06
CA LYS A 164 7.44 9.14 1.25
C LYS A 164 6.49 10.28 0.87
N LYS A 165 6.78 11.48 1.37
CA LYS A 165 6.00 12.68 1.05
C LYS A 165 6.02 12.99 -0.45
N ALA A 166 7.19 12.93 -1.09
CA ALA A 166 7.31 13.14 -2.52
C ALA A 166 6.52 12.11 -3.35
N LEU A 167 6.48 10.85 -2.91
CA LEU A 167 5.68 9.79 -3.54
C LEU A 167 4.17 10.10 -3.46
N ALA A 168 3.67 10.47 -2.29
CA ALA A 168 2.27 10.88 -2.12
C ALA A 168 1.92 12.11 -2.97
N GLU A 169 2.82 13.10 -3.04
CA GLU A 169 2.63 14.28 -3.89
C GLU A 169 2.69 13.95 -5.39
N SER A 170 3.46 12.92 -5.78
CA SER A 170 3.61 12.53 -7.19
C SER A 170 2.29 12.09 -7.83
N LEU A 171 1.36 11.50 -7.05
CA LEU A 171 0.03 11.13 -7.55
C LEU A 171 -0.74 12.34 -8.07
N LYS A 172 -0.59 13.50 -7.43
CA LYS A 172 -1.25 14.76 -7.84
C LYS A 172 -0.72 15.32 -9.16
N THR A 173 0.40 14.79 -9.65
CA THR A 173 1.01 15.21 -10.92
C THR A 173 0.54 14.37 -12.11
N ILE A 174 -0.21 13.29 -11.85
CA ILE A 174 -0.81 12.45 -12.89
C ILE A 174 -1.98 13.21 -13.51
N LYS A 175 -1.98 13.31 -14.84
CA LYS A 175 -2.95 14.08 -15.63
C LYS A 175 -3.90 13.18 -16.38
#